data_AF-A0A1Q8LUL7-F1
#
_entry.id   AF-A0A1Q8LUL7-F1
#
_cell.length_a   1.000
_cell.length_b   1.000
_cell.length_c   1.000
_cell.angle_alpha   90.00
_cell.angle_beta   90.00
_cell.angle_gamma   90.00
#
_symmetry.space_group_name_H-M   'P 1'
#
loop_
_entity.id
_entity.type
_entity.pdbx_description
1 polymer ?
#
loop_
_entity_poly.entity_id
_entity_poly.type
_entity_poly.pdbx_seq_one_letter_code
_entity_poly.pdbx_strand_id
1 'polypeptide(L)'
;MAHDDTERPEPTRSGPPSCAEDGTRDGEGPGGPAAGDWPELPAPLRARLAEIAGTALGGLPPGEVPTPLRRFARFTPAKRARLGGQVLVARLQHDAAFRAAVVAWWAENRPGELELPETSTPRPTDDPSPDGTGAPAGDAGAAEGAGPLPAPVDKLDAAAVALLTADPLADRRVAEVGQTADLANLRAERDEALAKVDKLTAELERARAELVEERERARMLVGERETEYQQMRRRVSDQGARLRAALDARSELEAEVARLRGGVDEELARARAETAAERERADRERRRAEAAAGQVAAARQAAREARRGDEVRLELLLDTVSGAISGLRRELDVGAGGPRPADLVAGTGDRAAGARAAAPVDGLAALDALLSVPSVHLIVDGYNVSKTGYPDLPLADQRSRLVAQLSALGARTGAEITVVFDGAAVIAAPVRGSRGVRVLFSDAGVIADDVVRDLVAAEPAGRPLLVATSDQELVRSVRRRGAHTVASAVLLRRLGG
;
A
#
# COMPACT_ATOMS: atom_id res chain seq x y z
N MET A 1 -4.29 -38.84 -14.99
CA MET A 1 -5.68 -38.48 -15.34
C MET A 1 -5.58 -37.49 -16.49
N ALA A 2 -6.12 -37.89 -17.65
CA ALA A 2 -6.21 -37.18 -18.94
C ALA A 2 -4.90 -36.99 -19.74
N HIS A 3 -4.75 -37.87 -20.73
CA HIS A 3 -4.06 -37.68 -22.01
C HIS A 3 -4.73 -36.55 -22.81
N ASP A 4 -3.95 -35.86 -23.66
CA ASP A 4 -4.39 -35.66 -25.05
C ASP A 4 -3.17 -35.45 -25.97
N ASP A 5 -3.00 -36.43 -26.86
CA ASP A 5 -2.08 -36.47 -27.98
C ASP A 5 -2.74 -35.76 -29.17
N THR A 6 -2.02 -34.95 -29.93
CA THR A 6 -2.47 -34.59 -31.29
C THR A 6 -1.28 -34.61 -32.23
N GLU A 7 -1.14 -35.77 -32.87
CA GLU A 7 -0.36 -36.03 -34.07
C GLU A 7 -0.71 -35.06 -35.20
N ARG A 8 0.31 -34.65 -35.97
CA ARG A 8 0.15 -34.23 -37.37
C ARG A 8 1.21 -34.91 -38.24
N PRO A 9 0.86 -35.30 -39.48
CA PRO A 9 1.52 -36.39 -40.18
C PRO A 9 2.58 -35.94 -41.20
N GLU A 10 3.50 -36.86 -41.49
CA GLU A 10 4.53 -36.78 -42.54
C GLU A 10 3.94 -36.82 -43.97
N PRO A 11 4.55 -36.14 -44.96
CA PRO A 11 4.13 -36.24 -46.35
C PRO A 11 4.75 -37.44 -47.07
N THR A 12 3.87 -38.27 -47.64
CA THR A 12 4.18 -39.45 -48.45
C THR A 12 4.66 -39.09 -49.87
N ARG A 13 5.55 -39.96 -50.36
CA ARG A 13 6.11 -40.01 -51.72
C ARG A 13 5.01 -40.15 -52.78
N SER A 14 5.14 -39.40 -53.88
CA SER A 14 4.44 -39.67 -55.13
C SER A 14 5.39 -39.47 -56.30
N GLY A 15 6.00 -40.57 -56.76
CA GLY A 15 6.67 -40.64 -58.06
C GLY A 15 5.66 -41.10 -59.13
N PRO A 16 5.69 -40.56 -60.35
CA PRO A 16 4.83 -41.05 -61.42
C PRO A 16 5.41 -42.32 -62.07
N PRO A 17 4.58 -43.34 -62.37
CA PRO A 17 4.96 -44.41 -63.27
C PRO A 17 4.59 -44.04 -64.72
N SER A 18 5.49 -44.27 -65.67
CA SER A 18 5.09 -44.38 -67.08
C SER A 18 5.97 -45.38 -67.81
N CYS A 19 5.31 -46.50 -68.08
CA CYS A 19 5.59 -47.56 -69.02
C CYS A 19 6.54 -47.20 -70.18
N ALA A 20 7.60 -47.99 -70.26
CA ALA A 20 8.34 -48.24 -71.49
C ALA A 20 7.44 -49.01 -72.45
N GLU A 21 7.16 -48.43 -73.62
CA GLU A 21 6.67 -49.17 -74.78
C GLU A 21 7.87 -49.45 -75.69
N ASP A 22 8.21 -50.73 -75.75
CA ASP A 22 9.12 -51.35 -76.69
C ASP A 22 8.50 -51.26 -78.10
N GLY A 23 8.99 -50.30 -78.88
CA GLY A 23 8.63 -50.13 -80.30
C GLY A 23 9.76 -50.61 -81.18
N THR A 24 9.75 -51.91 -81.48
CA THR A 24 10.60 -52.55 -82.50
C THR A 24 10.45 -51.80 -83.83
N ARG A 25 11.56 -51.23 -84.33
CA ARG A 25 11.67 -50.83 -85.73
C ARG A 25 12.87 -51.52 -86.33
N ASP A 26 12.56 -52.30 -87.36
CA ASP A 26 13.45 -53.09 -88.17
C ASP A 26 14.62 -52.27 -88.72
N GLY A 27 15.77 -52.94 -88.77
CA GLY A 27 16.98 -52.41 -89.35
C GLY A 27 16.88 -52.30 -90.87
N GLU A 28 17.38 -51.18 -91.37
CA GLU A 28 17.81 -51.03 -92.76
C GLU A 28 19.21 -50.42 -92.75
N GLY A 29 20.16 -51.15 -93.33
CA GLY A 29 21.57 -50.76 -93.47
C GLY A 29 21.77 -49.61 -94.47
N PRO A 30 23.03 -49.17 -94.65
CA PRO A 30 23.39 -47.76 -94.75
C PRO A 30 23.12 -47.16 -96.14
N GLY A 31 22.12 -46.29 -96.24
CA GLY A 31 21.99 -45.34 -97.33
C GLY A 31 22.82 -44.09 -97.02
N GLY A 32 23.81 -43.78 -97.84
CA GLY A 32 24.56 -42.51 -97.74
C GLY A 32 23.61 -41.30 -97.83
N PRO A 33 23.93 -40.16 -97.18
CA PRO A 33 23.00 -39.07 -97.01
C PRO A 33 22.57 -38.48 -98.35
N ALA A 34 21.27 -38.55 -98.64
CA ALA A 34 20.64 -37.77 -99.70
C ALA A 34 20.66 -36.29 -99.30
N ALA A 35 20.92 -35.41 -100.26
CA ALA A 35 20.99 -33.96 -100.07
C ALA A 35 19.63 -33.37 -99.66
N GLY A 36 19.28 -33.42 -98.36
CA GLY A 36 18.01 -32.90 -97.84
C GLY A 36 17.78 -33.04 -96.33
N ASP A 37 18.49 -33.93 -95.64
CA ASP A 37 18.31 -34.16 -94.21
C ASP A 37 19.40 -33.44 -93.41
N TRP A 38 19.11 -32.19 -93.02
CA TRP A 38 19.93 -31.48 -92.03
C TRP A 38 19.74 -32.10 -90.64
N PRO A 39 20.79 -32.16 -89.80
CA PRO A 39 20.68 -32.59 -88.41
C PRO A 39 19.79 -31.64 -87.60
N GLU A 40 19.34 -32.06 -86.42
CA GLU A 40 18.55 -31.21 -85.54
C GLU A 40 19.31 -29.91 -85.24
N LEU A 41 18.77 -28.78 -85.71
CA LEU A 41 19.48 -27.51 -85.69
C LEU A 41 19.35 -26.80 -84.33
N PRO A 42 20.47 -26.46 -83.67
CA PRO A 42 20.48 -25.62 -82.49
C PRO A 42 19.74 -24.30 -82.72
N ALA A 43 19.04 -23.80 -81.70
CA ALA A 43 18.34 -22.52 -81.75
C ALA A 43 19.17 -21.34 -82.29
N PRO A 44 20.44 -21.12 -81.87
CA PRO A 44 21.25 -20.03 -82.42
C PRO A 44 21.52 -20.21 -83.91
N LEU A 45 21.73 -21.45 -84.37
CA LEU A 45 22.00 -21.74 -85.77
C LEU A 45 20.77 -21.53 -86.66
N ARG A 46 19.58 -21.90 -86.17
CA ARG A 46 18.31 -21.62 -86.85
C ARG A 46 18.07 -20.12 -87.02
N ALA A 47 18.34 -19.33 -85.98
CA ALA A 47 18.22 -17.88 -86.04
C ALA A 47 19.18 -17.29 -87.07
N ARG A 48 20.43 -17.75 -87.07
CA ARG A 48 21.44 -17.29 -88.04
C ARG A 48 21.11 -17.64 -89.49
N LEU A 49 20.67 -18.88 -89.76
CA LEU A 49 20.22 -19.28 -91.10
C LEU A 49 19.02 -18.46 -91.58
N ALA A 50 18.08 -18.13 -90.67
CA ALA A 50 16.96 -17.25 -90.98
C ALA A 50 17.40 -15.81 -91.30
N GLU A 51 18.44 -15.29 -90.66
CA GLU A 51 19.04 -13.98 -90.98
C GLU A 51 19.74 -13.99 -92.34
N ILE A 52 20.51 -15.03 -92.63
CA ILE A 52 21.22 -15.21 -93.90
C ILE A 52 20.22 -15.27 -95.06
N ALA A 53 19.22 -16.16 -94.96
CA ALA A 53 18.16 -16.26 -95.98
C ALA A 53 17.28 -15.01 -96.03
N GLY A 54 16.95 -14.43 -94.87
CA GLY A 54 16.15 -13.22 -94.77
C GLY A 54 16.83 -12.04 -95.44
N THR A 55 18.16 -11.93 -95.38
CA THR A 55 18.93 -10.88 -96.05
C THR A 55 18.91 -11.09 -97.58
N ALA A 56 19.22 -12.29 -98.05
CA ALA A 56 19.25 -12.62 -99.48
C ALA A 56 17.87 -12.51 -100.17
N LEU A 57 16.78 -12.92 -99.49
CA LEU A 57 15.42 -12.93 -100.06
C LEU A 57 14.98 -11.57 -100.63
N GLY A 58 15.48 -10.46 -100.07
CA GLY A 58 15.13 -9.12 -100.55
C GLY A 58 15.75 -8.73 -101.90
N GLY A 59 16.81 -9.42 -102.33
CA GLY A 59 17.54 -9.13 -103.56
C GLY A 59 17.47 -10.23 -104.62
N LEU A 60 16.79 -11.34 -104.35
CA LEU A 60 16.60 -12.42 -105.32
C LEU A 60 15.57 -12.04 -106.40
N PRO A 61 15.79 -12.44 -107.67
CA PRO A 61 14.81 -12.22 -108.73
C PRO A 61 13.51 -12.99 -108.44
N PRO A 62 12.34 -12.50 -108.88
CA PRO A 62 11.03 -13.07 -108.52
C PRO A 62 10.83 -14.51 -109.01
N GLY A 63 11.62 -14.96 -109.99
CA GLY A 63 11.63 -16.35 -110.48
C GLY A 63 12.33 -17.33 -109.55
N GLU A 64 13.26 -16.86 -108.72
CA GLU A 64 14.07 -17.68 -107.80
C GLU A 64 13.50 -17.67 -106.37
N VAL A 65 12.44 -16.89 -106.11
CA VAL A 65 11.78 -16.82 -104.81
C VAL A 65 10.64 -17.85 -104.70
N PRO A 66 10.72 -18.83 -103.77
CA PRO A 66 9.67 -19.82 -103.54
C PRO A 66 8.33 -19.18 -103.15
N THR A 67 7.22 -19.73 -103.66
CA THR A 67 5.85 -19.21 -103.43
C THR A 67 5.52 -18.94 -101.95
N PRO A 68 5.86 -19.81 -100.98
CA PRO A 68 5.58 -19.56 -99.55
C PRO A 68 6.34 -18.36 -98.95
N LEU A 69 7.43 -17.93 -99.58
CA LEU A 69 8.31 -16.86 -99.11
C LEU A 69 7.98 -15.48 -99.70
N ARG A 70 7.23 -15.42 -100.81
CA ARG A 70 6.88 -14.17 -101.52
C ARG A 70 6.21 -13.13 -100.61
N ARG A 71 5.33 -13.57 -99.70
CA ARG A 71 4.67 -12.67 -98.73
C ARG A 71 5.63 -12.01 -97.75
N PHE A 72 6.79 -12.63 -97.52
CA PHE A 72 7.81 -12.14 -96.59
C PHE A 72 8.85 -11.24 -97.27
N ALA A 73 9.09 -11.40 -98.59
CA ALA A 73 10.07 -10.63 -99.35
C ALA A 73 9.90 -9.09 -99.22
N ARG A 74 8.66 -8.61 -99.06
CA ARG A 74 8.32 -7.19 -98.87
C ARG A 74 8.71 -6.57 -97.52
N PHE A 75 9.05 -7.37 -96.51
CA PHE A 75 9.42 -6.85 -95.18
C PHE A 75 10.90 -6.48 -95.11
N THR A 76 11.31 -5.72 -94.09
CA THR A 76 12.73 -5.43 -93.83
C THR A 76 13.50 -6.71 -93.45
N PRO A 77 14.83 -6.81 -93.72
CA PRO A 77 15.63 -8.01 -93.44
C PRO A 77 15.42 -8.60 -92.04
N ALA A 78 15.47 -7.76 -90.99
CA ALA A 78 15.25 -8.18 -89.61
C ALA A 78 13.83 -8.72 -89.36
N LYS A 79 12.80 -8.12 -89.97
CA LYS A 79 11.41 -8.62 -89.87
C LYS A 79 11.21 -9.91 -90.67
N ARG A 80 11.94 -10.12 -91.78
CA ARG A 80 11.93 -11.37 -92.56
C ARG A 80 12.49 -12.53 -91.76
N ALA A 81 13.65 -12.33 -91.12
CA ALA A 81 14.26 -13.34 -90.24
C ALA A 81 13.35 -13.65 -89.04
N ARG A 82 12.77 -12.64 -88.38
CA ARG A 82 11.92 -12.84 -87.19
C ARG A 82 10.56 -13.48 -87.47
N LEU A 83 9.84 -13.03 -88.50
CA LEU A 83 8.46 -13.47 -88.79
C LEU A 83 8.40 -14.64 -89.78
N GLY A 84 9.39 -14.73 -90.67
CA GLY A 84 9.49 -15.77 -91.69
C GLY A 84 10.51 -16.86 -91.35
N GLY A 85 11.23 -16.76 -90.23
CA GLY A 85 12.42 -17.58 -89.94
C GLY A 85 12.18 -19.09 -90.03
N GLN A 86 11.10 -19.62 -89.46
CA GLN A 86 10.78 -21.04 -89.55
C GLN A 86 10.54 -21.49 -91.01
N VAL A 87 9.85 -20.66 -91.80
CA VAL A 87 9.55 -20.95 -93.22
C VAL A 87 10.81 -20.81 -94.07
N LEU A 88 11.68 -19.84 -93.76
CA LEU A 88 12.96 -19.63 -94.43
C LEU A 88 13.89 -20.82 -94.21
N VAL A 89 14.09 -21.25 -92.96
CA VAL A 89 14.95 -22.38 -92.62
C VAL A 89 14.40 -23.68 -93.22
N ALA A 90 13.10 -23.94 -93.14
CA ALA A 90 12.49 -25.12 -93.76
C ALA A 90 12.66 -25.14 -95.29
N ARG A 91 12.61 -23.97 -95.95
CA ARG A 91 12.86 -23.88 -97.40
C ARG A 91 14.33 -24.04 -97.73
N LEU A 92 15.23 -23.47 -96.93
CA LEU A 92 16.65 -23.77 -97.06
C LEU A 92 16.90 -25.27 -96.91
N GLN A 93 16.27 -25.98 -95.98
CA GLN A 93 16.50 -27.42 -95.80
C GLN A 93 16.05 -28.26 -97.01
N HIS A 94 14.86 -27.98 -97.56
CA HIS A 94 14.23 -28.86 -98.56
C HIS A 94 14.33 -28.40 -100.02
N ASP A 95 14.74 -27.16 -100.30
CA ASP A 95 14.81 -26.60 -101.66
C ASP A 95 16.26 -26.24 -102.04
N ALA A 96 16.90 -27.13 -102.80
CA ALA A 96 18.30 -26.97 -103.23
C ALA A 96 18.49 -25.78 -104.19
N ALA A 97 17.49 -25.48 -105.03
CA ALA A 97 17.56 -24.35 -105.95
C ALA A 97 17.52 -23.02 -105.17
N PHE A 98 16.65 -22.93 -104.17
CA PHE A 98 16.60 -21.77 -103.28
C PHE A 98 17.88 -21.62 -102.44
N ARG A 99 18.46 -22.71 -101.91
CA ARG A 99 19.76 -22.66 -101.23
C ARG A 99 20.86 -22.11 -102.14
N ALA A 100 20.98 -22.64 -103.35
CA ALA A 100 21.99 -22.23 -104.32
C ALA A 100 21.83 -20.74 -104.70
N ALA A 101 20.59 -20.28 -104.90
CA ALA A 101 20.29 -18.87 -105.15
C ALA A 101 20.71 -17.96 -103.98
N VAL A 102 20.46 -18.39 -102.73
CA VAL A 102 20.90 -17.66 -101.53
C VAL A 102 22.43 -17.58 -101.48
N VAL A 103 23.15 -18.70 -101.69
CA VAL A 103 24.63 -18.72 -101.69
C VAL A 103 25.19 -17.83 -102.82
N ALA A 104 24.65 -17.94 -104.03
CA ALA A 104 25.08 -17.13 -105.18
C ALA A 104 24.86 -15.64 -104.94
N TRP A 105 23.72 -15.26 -104.38
CA TRP A 105 23.42 -13.87 -104.04
C TRP A 105 24.41 -13.30 -103.03
N TRP A 106 24.77 -14.09 -102.01
CA TRP A 106 25.76 -13.67 -101.01
C TRP A 106 27.17 -13.53 -101.59
N ALA A 107 27.59 -14.46 -102.46
CA ALA A 107 28.88 -14.38 -103.15
C ALA A 107 28.99 -13.12 -104.03
N GLU A 108 27.90 -12.72 -104.70
CA GLU A 108 27.87 -11.54 -105.57
C GLU A 108 27.78 -10.22 -104.79
N ASN A 109 26.91 -10.15 -103.77
CA ASN A 109 26.59 -8.89 -103.10
C ASN A 109 27.45 -8.62 -101.86
N ARG A 110 28.07 -9.66 -101.28
CA ARG A 110 28.85 -9.60 -100.03
C ARG A 110 29.99 -10.65 -100.04
N PRO A 111 31.00 -10.48 -100.91
CA PRO A 111 32.11 -11.42 -101.02
C PRO A 111 32.88 -11.52 -99.69
N GLY A 112 33.27 -12.73 -99.29
CA GLY A 112 34.04 -13.00 -98.07
C GLY A 112 33.23 -13.15 -96.76
N GLU A 113 31.92 -12.86 -96.72
CA GLU A 113 31.12 -12.96 -95.48
C GLU A 113 30.58 -14.39 -95.21
N LEU A 114 30.49 -15.24 -96.24
CA LEU A 114 30.02 -16.64 -96.15
C LEU A 114 31.06 -17.63 -96.73
N GLU A 115 32.34 -17.41 -96.46
CA GLU A 115 33.42 -18.31 -96.89
C GLU A 115 33.91 -19.16 -95.71
N LEU A 116 34.02 -20.47 -95.92
CA LEU A 116 34.72 -21.35 -94.99
C LEU A 116 36.23 -21.07 -95.11
N PRO A 117 36.97 -20.96 -93.99
CA PRO A 117 38.42 -20.82 -94.07
C PRO A 117 39.00 -22.03 -94.83
N GLU A 118 39.76 -21.74 -95.88
CA GLU A 118 40.53 -22.72 -96.65
C GLU A 118 41.26 -23.65 -95.67
N THR A 119 41.03 -24.95 -95.79
CA THR A 119 41.74 -25.96 -95.02
C THR A 119 43.21 -25.87 -95.38
N SER A 120 44.01 -25.14 -94.60
CA SER A 120 45.46 -25.21 -94.70
C SER A 120 45.88 -26.60 -94.23
N THR A 121 46.00 -27.55 -95.16
CA THR A 121 46.75 -28.79 -94.97
C THR A 121 48.14 -28.41 -94.46
N PRO A 122 48.54 -28.80 -93.24
CA PRO A 122 49.92 -28.62 -92.82
C PRO A 122 50.79 -29.53 -93.69
N ARG A 123 51.74 -28.91 -94.40
CA ARG A 123 52.81 -29.58 -95.15
C ARG A 123 53.62 -30.43 -94.17
N PRO A 124 53.95 -31.70 -94.49
CA PRO A 124 54.81 -32.50 -93.62
C PRO A 124 56.23 -31.91 -93.73
N THR A 125 56.69 -31.26 -92.67
CA THR A 125 58.13 -31.03 -92.47
C THR A 125 58.62 -32.11 -91.52
N ASP A 126 59.31 -33.08 -92.10
CA ASP A 126 60.26 -33.96 -91.43
C ASP A 126 61.28 -33.12 -90.65
N ASP A 127 61.39 -33.32 -89.34
CA ASP A 127 62.63 -33.82 -88.71
C ASP A 127 62.34 -34.27 -87.25
N PRO A 128 62.85 -35.42 -86.78
CA PRO A 128 62.51 -36.01 -85.48
C PRO A 128 63.60 -35.77 -84.43
N SER A 129 63.23 -35.62 -83.15
CA SER A 129 64.05 -36.13 -82.04
C SER A 129 63.29 -36.18 -80.70
N PRO A 130 63.70 -37.06 -79.77
CA PRO A 130 62.79 -37.86 -78.96
C PRO A 130 62.90 -37.59 -77.46
N ASP A 131 61.81 -37.87 -76.75
CA ASP A 131 61.74 -38.40 -75.37
C ASP A 131 60.22 -38.53 -75.08
N GLY A 132 59.61 -39.66 -74.72
CA GLY A 132 60.16 -40.89 -74.17
C GLY A 132 59.40 -41.27 -72.89
N THR A 133 58.09 -41.57 -72.95
CA THR A 133 57.45 -42.47 -71.96
C THR A 133 56.12 -43.03 -72.47
N GLY A 134 55.99 -44.36 -72.46
CA GLY A 134 54.99 -45.11 -73.19
C GLY A 134 53.71 -45.51 -72.44
N ALA A 135 52.66 -45.72 -73.25
CA ALA A 135 51.77 -46.90 -73.33
C ALA A 135 50.87 -47.28 -72.11
N PRO A 136 49.68 -47.91 -72.32
CA PRO A 136 49.37 -48.77 -73.45
C PRO A 136 48.05 -48.53 -74.20
N ALA A 137 48.05 -49.13 -75.39
CA ALA A 137 46.99 -49.24 -76.38
C ALA A 137 45.73 -49.96 -75.86
N GLY A 138 44.58 -49.38 -76.20
CA GLY A 138 43.30 -50.06 -76.28
C GLY A 138 42.69 -49.78 -77.66
N ASP A 139 42.30 -50.86 -78.33
CA ASP A 139 41.64 -50.96 -79.63
C ASP A 139 40.66 -49.82 -79.95
N ALA A 140 41.03 -48.99 -80.94
CA ALA A 140 40.18 -47.98 -81.54
C ALA A 140 39.92 -48.38 -83.00
N GLY A 141 38.86 -49.17 -83.20
CA GLY A 141 38.24 -49.32 -84.51
C GLY A 141 37.76 -47.96 -85.04
N ALA A 142 38.33 -47.56 -86.17
CA ALA A 142 37.79 -46.62 -87.17
C ALA A 142 36.95 -45.44 -86.65
N ALA A 143 37.63 -44.37 -86.20
CA ALA A 143 37.08 -43.02 -86.22
C ALA A 143 38.00 -42.12 -87.04
N GLU A 144 37.87 -42.17 -88.37
CA GLU A 144 38.56 -41.26 -89.27
C GLU A 144 38.17 -39.79 -88.96
N GLY A 145 39.21 -38.97 -88.72
CA GLY A 145 39.15 -37.52 -88.83
C GLY A 145 38.82 -36.70 -87.59
N ALA A 146 39.17 -37.11 -86.37
CA ALA A 146 38.92 -36.32 -85.14
C ALA A 146 40.05 -35.33 -84.78
N GLY A 147 40.50 -34.51 -85.73
CA GLY A 147 41.29 -33.31 -85.42
C GLY A 147 40.36 -32.14 -85.07
N PRO A 148 40.77 -31.17 -84.22
CA PRO A 148 40.00 -29.94 -84.03
C PRO A 148 39.72 -29.31 -85.39
N LEU A 149 38.45 -29.00 -85.70
CA LEU A 149 38.14 -28.26 -86.92
C LEU A 149 38.91 -26.92 -86.88
N PRO A 150 39.41 -26.42 -88.03
CA PRO A 150 40.11 -25.15 -88.08
C PRO A 150 39.20 -24.09 -87.48
N ALA A 151 39.62 -23.50 -86.35
CA ALA A 151 38.79 -22.63 -85.53
C ALA A 151 38.38 -21.39 -86.36
N PRO A 152 37.14 -21.33 -86.85
CA PRO A 152 36.67 -20.16 -87.56
C PRO A 152 36.47 -19.03 -86.55
N VAL A 153 36.56 -17.77 -87.01
CA VAL A 153 36.36 -16.58 -86.18
C VAL A 153 34.96 -16.58 -85.54
N ASP A 154 33.97 -17.18 -86.23
CA ASP A 154 32.65 -17.48 -85.68
C ASP A 154 32.22 -18.92 -86.05
N LYS A 155 32.07 -19.77 -85.02
CA LYS A 155 31.62 -21.17 -85.15
C LYS A 155 30.20 -21.27 -85.70
N LEU A 156 29.36 -20.29 -85.37
CA LEU A 156 27.97 -20.22 -85.81
C LEU A 156 27.90 -19.99 -87.32
N ASP A 157 28.71 -19.06 -87.81
CA ASP A 157 28.80 -18.73 -89.23
C ASP A 157 29.38 -19.88 -90.04
N ALA A 158 30.46 -20.49 -89.55
CA ALA A 158 31.03 -21.66 -90.22
C ALA A 158 30.05 -22.84 -90.29
N ALA A 159 29.23 -23.08 -89.26
CA ALA A 159 28.20 -24.11 -89.30
C ALA A 159 27.06 -23.75 -90.28
N ALA A 160 26.67 -22.47 -90.34
CA ALA A 160 25.64 -22.00 -91.26
C ALA A 160 26.10 -22.10 -92.73
N VAL A 161 27.34 -21.70 -93.02
CA VAL A 161 27.94 -21.81 -94.36
C VAL A 161 28.07 -23.27 -94.76
N ALA A 162 28.59 -24.13 -93.88
CA ALA A 162 28.74 -25.57 -94.14
C ALA A 162 27.40 -26.25 -94.50
N LEU A 163 26.30 -25.87 -93.84
CA LEU A 163 24.95 -26.36 -94.18
C LEU A 163 24.43 -25.84 -95.53
N LEU A 164 24.75 -24.60 -95.88
CA LEU A 164 24.30 -23.98 -97.14
C LEU A 164 25.10 -24.47 -98.35
N THR A 165 26.39 -24.74 -98.20
CA THR A 165 27.28 -25.26 -99.25
C THR A 165 27.32 -26.79 -99.31
N ALA A 166 26.61 -27.48 -98.40
CA ALA A 166 26.62 -28.93 -98.25
C ALA A 166 28.03 -29.52 -98.05
N ASP A 167 28.84 -28.86 -97.21
CA ASP A 167 30.17 -29.31 -96.78
C ASP A 167 30.04 -30.65 -96.01
N PRO A 168 30.85 -31.68 -96.34
CA PRO A 168 30.90 -32.95 -95.59
C PRO A 168 31.10 -32.81 -94.08
N LEU A 169 31.65 -31.69 -93.59
CA LEU A 169 31.85 -31.43 -92.17
C LEU A 169 30.69 -30.69 -91.47
N ALA A 170 29.57 -30.46 -92.15
CA ALA A 170 28.43 -29.71 -91.61
C ALA A 170 27.90 -30.30 -90.29
N ASP A 171 27.65 -31.61 -90.22
CA ASP A 171 27.10 -32.26 -89.02
C ASP A 171 27.97 -32.07 -87.79
N ARG A 172 29.30 -32.14 -87.96
CA ARG A 172 30.27 -31.92 -86.88
C ARG A 172 30.27 -30.48 -86.40
N ARG A 173 30.19 -29.50 -87.32
CA ARG A 173 30.09 -28.07 -86.98
C ARG A 173 28.78 -27.74 -86.28
N VAL A 174 27.66 -28.34 -86.69
CA VAL A 174 26.36 -28.20 -86.02
C VAL A 174 26.43 -28.75 -84.59
N ALA A 175 27.03 -29.92 -84.40
CA ALA A 175 27.21 -30.53 -83.09
C ALA A 175 28.09 -29.66 -82.15
N GLU A 176 29.17 -29.06 -82.64
CA GLU A 176 30.02 -28.13 -81.85
C GLU A 176 29.25 -26.87 -81.39
N VAL A 177 28.39 -26.32 -82.26
CA VAL A 177 27.53 -25.17 -81.91
C VAL A 177 26.48 -25.58 -80.88
N GLY A 178 25.87 -26.76 -81.01
CA GLY A 178 24.94 -27.33 -80.04
C GLY A 178 25.59 -27.47 -78.65
N GLN A 179 26.74 -28.14 -78.58
CA GLN A 179 27.51 -28.30 -77.33
C GLN A 179 27.89 -26.95 -76.71
N THR A 180 28.26 -25.96 -77.52
CA THR A 180 28.59 -24.61 -77.02
C THR A 180 27.37 -23.91 -76.43
N ALA A 181 26.20 -24.05 -77.07
CA ALA A 181 24.94 -23.50 -76.57
C ALA A 181 24.48 -24.19 -75.28
N ASP A 182 24.59 -25.52 -75.20
CA ASP A 182 24.22 -26.29 -74.00
C ASP A 182 25.13 -25.92 -72.82
N LEU A 183 26.44 -25.80 -73.04
CA LEU A 183 27.38 -25.33 -72.03
C LEU A 183 27.07 -23.90 -71.56
N ALA A 184 26.62 -23.03 -72.45
CA ALA A 184 26.21 -21.67 -72.09
C ALA A 184 24.94 -21.69 -71.22
N ASN A 185 23.96 -22.52 -71.55
CA ASN A 185 22.73 -22.70 -70.76
C ASN A 185 23.05 -23.25 -69.36
N LEU A 186 23.85 -24.33 -69.28
CA LEU A 186 24.26 -24.91 -67.99
C LEU A 186 25.05 -23.93 -67.12
N ARG A 187 25.88 -23.07 -67.73
CA ARG A 187 26.57 -22.00 -67.00
C ARG A 187 25.60 -20.94 -66.48
N ALA A 188 24.61 -20.54 -67.27
CA ALA A 188 23.59 -19.59 -66.83
C ALA A 188 22.74 -20.16 -65.68
N GLU A 189 22.34 -21.44 -65.76
CA GLU A 189 21.62 -22.13 -64.68
C GLU A 189 22.46 -22.23 -63.40
N ARG A 190 23.76 -22.57 -63.54
CA ARG A 190 24.71 -22.57 -62.42
C ARG A 190 24.82 -21.18 -61.79
N ASP A 191 25.00 -20.13 -62.59
CA ASP A 191 25.18 -18.77 -62.10
C ASP A 191 23.91 -18.26 -61.40
N GLU A 192 22.72 -18.62 -61.90
CA GLU A 192 21.46 -18.36 -61.22
C GLU A 192 21.35 -19.13 -59.90
N ALA A 193 21.74 -20.41 -59.87
CA ALA A 193 21.74 -21.22 -58.65
C ALA A 193 22.72 -20.67 -57.60
N LEU A 194 23.92 -20.25 -58.01
CA LEU A 194 24.89 -19.60 -57.14
C LEU A 194 24.35 -18.29 -56.58
N ALA A 195 23.73 -17.45 -57.41
CA ALA A 195 23.09 -16.22 -56.94
C ALA A 195 21.96 -16.48 -55.92
N LYS A 196 21.20 -17.57 -56.10
CA LYS A 196 20.18 -18.00 -55.12
C LYS A 196 20.83 -18.46 -53.81
N VAL A 197 21.92 -19.22 -53.87
CA VAL A 197 22.66 -19.66 -52.67
C VAL A 197 23.22 -18.46 -51.91
N ASP A 198 23.82 -17.49 -52.60
CA ASP A 198 24.35 -16.28 -51.97
C ASP A 198 23.25 -15.46 -51.30
N LYS A 199 22.10 -15.32 -51.97
CA LYS A 199 20.93 -14.62 -51.41
C LYS A 199 20.39 -15.32 -50.16
N LEU A 200 20.18 -16.64 -50.22
CA LEU A 200 19.68 -17.42 -49.08
C LEU A 200 20.68 -17.42 -47.93
N THR A 201 21.98 -17.46 -48.23
CA THR A 201 23.03 -17.37 -47.21
C THR A 201 22.99 -16.01 -46.51
N ALA A 202 22.83 -14.91 -47.27
CA ALA A 202 22.69 -13.58 -46.69
C ALA A 202 21.41 -13.42 -45.85
N GLU A 203 20.28 -13.99 -46.28
CA GLU A 203 19.04 -14.00 -45.51
C GLU A 203 19.16 -14.81 -44.21
N LEU A 204 19.84 -15.96 -44.27
CA LEU A 204 20.08 -16.82 -43.12
C LEU A 204 21.04 -16.17 -42.11
N GLU A 205 22.08 -15.49 -42.57
CA GLU A 205 22.96 -14.72 -41.67
C GLU A 205 22.24 -13.52 -41.02
N ARG A 206 21.35 -12.83 -41.75
CA ARG A 206 20.47 -11.79 -41.16
C ARG A 206 19.54 -12.36 -40.10
N ALA A 207 18.85 -13.45 -40.40
CA ALA A 207 17.95 -14.10 -39.44
C ALA A 207 18.69 -14.62 -38.20
N ARG A 208 19.93 -15.14 -38.37
CA ARG A 208 20.80 -15.51 -37.25
C ARG A 208 21.19 -14.30 -36.41
N ALA A 209 21.55 -13.18 -37.03
CA ALA A 209 21.90 -11.95 -36.32
C ALA A 209 20.70 -11.40 -35.52
N GLU A 210 19.51 -11.32 -36.13
CA GLU A 210 18.27 -10.92 -35.45
C GLU A 210 17.97 -11.82 -34.25
N LEU A 211 18.13 -13.13 -34.39
CA LEU A 211 17.91 -14.08 -33.30
C LEU A 211 18.96 -13.98 -32.18
N VAL A 212 20.20 -13.58 -32.48
CA VAL A 212 21.19 -13.27 -31.45
C VAL A 212 20.80 -11.99 -30.70
N GLU A 213 20.41 -10.93 -31.41
CA GLU A 213 19.96 -9.67 -30.80
C GLU A 213 18.74 -9.86 -29.90
N GLU A 214 17.73 -10.61 -30.36
CA GLU A 214 16.53 -10.90 -29.56
C GLU A 214 16.86 -11.73 -28.32
N ARG A 215 17.80 -12.68 -28.42
CA ARG A 215 18.27 -13.45 -27.24
C ARG A 215 19.02 -12.58 -26.25
N GLU A 216 19.82 -11.63 -26.72
CA GLU A 216 20.51 -10.67 -25.85
C GLU A 216 19.51 -9.73 -25.16
N ARG A 217 18.54 -9.18 -25.90
CA ARG A 217 17.44 -8.38 -25.35
C ARG A 217 16.66 -9.15 -24.28
N ALA A 218 16.30 -10.41 -24.56
CA ALA A 218 15.61 -11.26 -23.60
C ALA A 218 16.45 -11.52 -22.33
N ARG A 219 17.76 -11.79 -22.47
CA ARG A 219 18.67 -11.98 -21.33
C ARG A 219 18.80 -10.72 -20.48
N MET A 220 18.89 -9.54 -21.10
CA MET A 220 18.94 -8.26 -20.39
C MET A 220 17.67 -8.01 -19.59
N LEU A 221 16.50 -8.19 -20.20
CA LEU A 221 15.20 -8.03 -19.52
C LEU A 221 15.05 -9.01 -18.35
N VAL A 222 15.45 -10.28 -18.53
CA VAL A 222 15.43 -11.27 -17.44
C VAL A 222 16.40 -10.86 -16.32
N GLY A 223 17.60 -10.39 -16.66
CA GLY A 223 18.57 -9.89 -15.68
C GLY A 223 18.05 -8.69 -14.88
N GLU A 224 17.47 -7.70 -15.55
CA GLU A 224 16.84 -6.54 -14.91
C GLU A 224 15.72 -6.97 -13.96
N ARG A 225 14.80 -7.84 -14.42
CA ARG A 225 13.71 -8.38 -13.60
C ARG A 225 14.20 -9.16 -12.39
N GLU A 226 15.25 -9.96 -12.54
CA GLU A 226 15.87 -10.68 -11.42
C GLU A 226 16.47 -9.69 -10.41
N THR A 227 17.16 -8.64 -10.87
CA THR A 227 17.70 -7.63 -9.96
C THR A 227 16.60 -6.85 -9.22
N GLU A 228 15.52 -6.47 -9.91
CA GLU A 228 14.33 -5.84 -9.31
C GLU A 228 13.70 -6.76 -8.26
N TYR A 229 13.54 -8.05 -8.59
CA TYR A 229 12.99 -9.06 -7.70
C TYR A 229 13.86 -9.23 -6.45
N GLN A 230 15.19 -9.34 -6.60
CA GLN A 230 16.10 -9.42 -5.45
C GLN A 230 16.06 -8.16 -4.59
N GLN A 231 15.95 -6.97 -5.20
CA GLN A 231 15.79 -5.72 -4.45
C GLN A 231 14.44 -5.66 -3.70
N MET A 232 13.34 -6.08 -4.33
CA MET A 232 12.03 -6.15 -3.68
C MET A 232 12.03 -7.17 -2.54
N ARG A 233 12.61 -8.36 -2.76
CA ARG A 233 12.76 -9.40 -1.74
C ARG A 233 13.60 -8.93 -0.55
N ARG A 234 14.71 -8.24 -0.80
CA ARG A 234 15.53 -7.61 0.25
C ARG A 234 14.71 -6.58 1.03
N ARG A 235 14.01 -5.66 0.35
CA ARG A 235 13.14 -4.68 1.00
C ARG A 235 12.06 -5.31 1.89
N VAL A 236 11.38 -6.35 1.40
CA VAL A 236 10.37 -7.09 2.18
C VAL A 236 11.01 -7.79 3.37
N SER A 237 12.16 -8.43 3.18
CA SER A 237 12.92 -9.05 4.27
C SER A 237 13.35 -8.04 5.33
N ASP A 238 13.85 -6.88 4.92
CA ASP A 238 14.27 -5.79 5.80
C ASP A 238 13.09 -5.21 6.57
N GLN A 239 11.95 -5.01 5.89
CA GLN A 239 10.70 -4.59 6.54
C GLN A 239 10.21 -5.65 7.55
N GLY A 240 10.27 -6.93 7.19
CA GLY A 240 9.92 -8.02 8.09
C GLY A 240 10.86 -8.16 9.30
N ALA A 241 12.16 -7.85 9.13
CA ALA A 241 13.12 -7.79 10.22
C ALA A 241 12.86 -6.58 11.14
N ARG A 242 12.60 -5.41 10.56
CA ARG A 242 12.24 -4.19 11.32
C ARG A 242 10.95 -4.36 12.11
N LEU A 243 9.93 -4.98 11.50
CA LEU A 243 8.66 -5.25 12.18
C LEU A 243 8.86 -6.20 13.37
N ARG A 244 9.62 -7.28 13.18
CA ARG A 244 9.95 -8.22 14.28
C ARG A 244 10.69 -7.50 15.40
N ALA A 245 11.75 -6.75 15.10
CA ALA A 245 12.49 -5.99 16.09
C ALA A 245 11.60 -4.97 16.84
N ALA A 246 10.66 -4.31 16.16
CA ALA A 246 9.72 -3.38 16.78
C ALA A 246 8.71 -4.10 17.70
N LEU A 247 8.24 -5.30 17.31
CA LEU A 247 7.35 -6.12 18.15
C LEU A 247 8.09 -6.65 19.38
N ASP A 248 9.33 -7.11 19.22
CA ASP A 248 10.16 -7.58 20.33
C ASP A 248 10.44 -6.44 21.32
N ALA A 249 10.85 -5.27 20.82
CA ALA A 249 11.05 -4.07 21.66
C ALA A 249 9.77 -3.63 22.36
N ARG A 250 8.60 -3.73 21.70
CA ARG A 250 7.31 -3.46 22.34
C ARG A 250 7.03 -4.45 23.47
N SER A 251 7.27 -5.75 23.25
CA SER A 251 7.08 -6.78 24.27
C SER A 251 7.99 -6.56 25.48
N GLU A 252 9.24 -6.14 25.25
CA GLU A 252 10.18 -5.79 26.33
C GLU A 252 9.69 -4.58 27.13
N LEU A 253 9.23 -3.52 26.46
CA LEU A 253 8.66 -2.33 27.11
C LEU A 253 7.39 -2.68 27.90
N GLU A 254 6.51 -3.53 27.37
CA GLU A 254 5.32 -4.00 28.09
C GLU A 254 5.70 -4.78 29.37
N ALA A 255 6.72 -5.64 29.29
CA ALA A 255 7.24 -6.36 30.46
C ALA A 255 7.90 -5.42 31.48
N GLU A 256 8.60 -4.37 31.04
CA GLU A 256 9.16 -3.34 31.93
C GLU A 256 8.06 -2.53 32.62
N VAL A 257 7.05 -2.08 31.88
CA VAL A 257 5.89 -1.37 32.44
C VAL A 257 5.16 -2.25 33.46
N ALA A 258 4.99 -3.55 33.17
CA ALA A 258 4.39 -4.48 34.12
C ALA A 258 5.21 -4.63 35.40
N ARG A 259 6.55 -4.73 35.29
CA ARG A 259 7.45 -4.77 36.47
C ARG A 259 7.38 -3.50 37.29
N LEU A 260 7.40 -2.33 36.65
CA LEU A 260 7.29 -1.04 37.35
C LEU A 260 5.95 -0.89 38.06
N ARG A 261 4.84 -1.25 37.40
CA ARG A 261 3.50 -1.26 38.03
C ARG A 261 3.44 -2.20 39.22
N GLY A 262 3.96 -3.43 39.08
CA GLY A 262 4.04 -4.39 40.18
C GLY A 262 4.83 -3.83 41.37
N GLY A 263 5.97 -3.17 41.11
CA GLY A 263 6.76 -2.51 42.16
C GLY A 263 5.99 -1.41 42.88
N VAL A 264 5.30 -0.53 42.15
CA VAL A 264 4.46 0.54 42.74
C VAL A 264 3.29 -0.05 43.53
N ASP A 265 2.65 -1.11 43.04
CA ASP A 265 1.55 -1.77 43.74
C ASP A 265 2.04 -2.42 45.05
N GLU A 266 3.23 -3.02 45.06
CA GLU A 266 3.86 -3.56 46.27
C GLU A 266 4.25 -2.48 47.28
N GLU A 267 4.80 -1.35 46.83
CA GLU A 267 5.10 -0.19 47.69
C GLU A 267 3.82 0.41 48.29
N LEU A 268 2.79 0.56 47.48
CA LEU A 268 1.48 1.05 47.92
C LEU A 268 0.82 0.09 48.91
N ALA A 269 0.92 -1.22 48.67
CA ALA A 269 0.44 -2.23 49.60
C ALA A 269 1.19 -2.18 50.94
N ARG A 270 2.53 -2.01 50.90
CA ARG A 270 3.36 -1.81 52.11
C ARG A 270 2.95 -0.56 52.88
N ALA A 271 2.85 0.59 52.22
CA ALA A 271 2.41 1.84 52.86
C ALA A 271 0.99 1.76 53.44
N ARG A 272 0.07 1.08 52.76
CA ARG A 272 -1.29 0.81 53.28
C ARG A 272 -1.27 -0.10 54.50
N ALA A 273 -0.42 -1.13 54.51
CA ALA A 273 -0.27 -2.02 55.66
C ALA A 273 0.35 -1.30 56.86
N GLU A 274 1.37 -0.46 56.64
CA GLU A 274 1.99 0.37 57.67
C GLU A 274 0.99 1.34 58.29
N THR A 275 0.28 2.12 57.46
CA THR A 275 -0.75 3.05 57.95
C THR A 275 -1.91 2.34 58.66
N ALA A 276 -2.30 1.14 58.23
CA ALA A 276 -3.29 0.33 58.93
C ALA A 276 -2.76 -0.14 60.31
N ALA A 277 -1.51 -0.60 60.38
CA ALA A 277 -0.88 -1.02 61.63
C ALA A 277 -0.73 0.16 62.62
N GLU A 278 -0.37 1.35 62.13
CA GLU A 278 -0.32 2.57 62.94
C GLU A 278 -1.69 2.97 63.49
N ARG A 279 -2.73 2.93 62.65
CA ARG A 279 -4.12 3.19 63.08
C ARG A 279 -4.55 2.20 64.15
N GLU A 280 -4.26 0.90 63.97
CA GLU A 280 -4.61 -0.12 64.94
C GLU A 280 -3.86 0.05 66.27
N ARG A 281 -2.59 0.50 66.24
CA ARG A 281 -1.83 0.89 67.44
C ARG A 281 -2.47 2.08 68.14
N ALA A 282 -2.79 3.13 67.40
CA ALA A 282 -3.44 4.32 67.95
C ALA A 282 -4.81 4.00 68.56
N ASP A 283 -5.60 3.12 67.93
CA ASP A 283 -6.90 2.70 68.44
C ASP A 283 -6.78 1.84 69.70
N ARG A 284 -5.77 0.95 69.77
CA ARG A 284 -5.45 0.22 71.02
C ARG A 284 -5.06 1.16 72.15
N GLU A 285 -4.24 2.17 71.87
CA GLU A 285 -3.86 3.18 72.85
C GLU A 285 -5.06 4.01 73.31
N ARG A 286 -5.93 4.45 72.39
CA ARG A 286 -7.19 5.13 72.73
C ARG A 286 -8.07 4.28 73.62
N ARG A 287 -8.31 3.02 73.26
CA ARG A 287 -9.11 2.08 74.08
C ARG A 287 -8.53 1.89 75.47
N ARG A 288 -7.20 1.80 75.60
CA ARG A 288 -6.51 1.74 76.90
C ARG A 288 -6.72 3.02 77.71
N ALA A 289 -6.59 4.19 77.07
CA ALA A 289 -6.82 5.47 77.70
C ALA A 289 -8.27 5.65 78.16
N GLU A 290 -9.25 5.26 77.32
CA GLU A 290 -10.67 5.26 77.65
C GLU A 290 -10.99 4.31 78.82
N ALA A 291 -10.44 3.09 78.80
CA ALA A 291 -10.60 2.14 79.90
C ALA A 291 -10.02 2.68 81.22
N ALA A 292 -8.83 3.28 81.18
CA ALA A 292 -8.21 3.90 82.35
C ALA A 292 -9.05 5.09 82.86
N ALA A 293 -9.56 5.94 81.96
CA ALA A 293 -10.45 7.05 82.32
C ALA A 293 -11.76 6.53 82.96
N GLY A 294 -12.32 5.45 82.43
CA GLY A 294 -13.48 4.76 82.99
C GLY A 294 -13.22 4.21 84.39
N GLN A 295 -12.07 3.57 84.62
CA GLN A 295 -11.66 3.09 85.95
C GLN A 295 -11.52 4.24 86.95
N VAL A 296 -10.90 5.36 86.55
CA VAL A 296 -10.79 6.57 87.40
C VAL A 296 -12.17 7.15 87.71
N ALA A 297 -13.08 7.20 86.73
CA ALA A 297 -14.44 7.68 86.93
C ALA A 297 -15.22 6.76 87.90
N ALA A 298 -15.12 5.44 87.72
CA ALA A 298 -15.74 4.44 88.60
C ALA A 298 -15.18 4.54 90.04
N ALA A 299 -13.86 4.67 90.22
CA ALA A 299 -13.24 4.86 91.52
C ALA A 299 -13.71 6.17 92.20
N ARG A 300 -13.85 7.26 91.44
CA ARG A 300 -14.42 8.52 91.95
C ARG A 300 -15.88 8.38 92.35
N GLN A 301 -16.68 7.64 91.58
CA GLN A 301 -18.09 7.38 91.89
C GLN A 301 -18.22 6.52 93.16
N ALA A 302 -17.48 5.43 93.26
CA ALA A 302 -17.42 4.60 94.46
C ALA A 302 -16.97 5.41 95.69
N ALA A 303 -15.98 6.30 95.54
CA ALA A 303 -15.55 7.19 96.62
C ALA A 303 -16.61 8.25 97.00
N ARG A 304 -17.49 8.65 96.08
CA ARG A 304 -18.64 9.53 96.37
C ARG A 304 -19.76 8.76 97.06
N GLU A 305 -20.05 7.54 96.62
CA GLU A 305 -21.05 6.66 97.22
C GLU A 305 -20.63 6.23 98.63
N ALA A 306 -19.37 5.89 98.84
CA ALA A 306 -18.81 5.64 100.18
C ALA A 306 -18.96 6.86 101.08
N ARG A 307 -18.60 8.07 100.60
CA ARG A 307 -18.81 9.32 101.35
C ARG A 307 -20.29 9.57 101.67
N ARG A 308 -21.21 9.34 100.74
CA ARG A 308 -22.66 9.44 101.00
C ARG A 308 -23.14 8.40 102.02
N GLY A 309 -22.63 7.18 101.95
CA GLY A 309 -22.90 6.14 102.94
C GLY A 309 -22.38 6.51 104.32
N ASP A 310 -21.18 7.07 104.40
CA ASP A 310 -20.60 7.62 105.62
C ASP A 310 -21.42 8.80 106.15
N GLU A 311 -21.93 9.68 105.27
CA GLU A 311 -22.77 10.82 105.61
C GLU A 311 -24.13 10.38 106.18
N VAL A 312 -24.81 9.40 105.55
CA VAL A 312 -26.03 8.78 106.07
C VAL A 312 -25.78 8.06 107.41
N ARG A 313 -24.64 7.39 107.55
CA ARG A 313 -24.24 6.76 108.83
C ARG A 313 -24.01 7.82 109.91
N LEU A 314 -23.38 8.95 109.56
CA LEU A 314 -23.18 10.08 110.46
C LEU A 314 -24.53 10.65 110.90
N GLU A 315 -25.48 10.79 109.97
CA GLU A 315 -26.84 11.26 110.25
C GLU A 315 -27.59 10.31 111.21
N LEU A 316 -27.55 9.00 110.98
CA LEU A 316 -28.14 8.01 111.89
C LEU A 316 -27.46 7.99 113.28
N LEU A 317 -26.14 8.15 113.35
CA LEU A 317 -25.42 8.28 114.61
C LEU A 317 -25.78 9.58 115.35
N LEU A 318 -25.95 10.69 114.62
CA LEU A 318 -26.44 11.94 115.18
C LEU A 318 -27.90 11.84 115.64
N ASP A 319 -28.76 11.15 114.89
CA ASP A 319 -30.17 10.93 115.26
C ASP A 319 -30.30 10.02 116.48
N THR A 320 -29.48 8.97 116.59
CA THR A 320 -29.42 8.14 117.81
C THR A 320 -28.89 8.90 119.02
N VAL A 321 -27.89 9.77 118.86
CA VAL A 321 -27.42 10.68 119.92
C VAL A 321 -28.50 11.71 120.27
N SER A 322 -29.19 12.28 119.28
CA SER A 322 -30.30 13.23 119.47
C SER A 322 -31.51 12.59 120.14
N GLY A 323 -31.81 11.33 119.81
CA GLY A 323 -32.82 10.49 120.47
C GLY A 323 -32.45 10.15 121.90
N ALA A 324 -31.16 9.87 122.19
CA ALA A 324 -30.66 9.71 123.55
C ALA A 324 -30.74 11.03 124.36
N ILE A 325 -30.44 12.17 123.74
CA ILE A 325 -30.59 13.50 124.33
C ILE A 325 -32.07 13.86 124.56
N SER A 326 -32.97 13.47 123.64
CA SER A 326 -34.42 13.67 123.78
C SER A 326 -35.03 12.73 124.83
N GLY A 327 -34.48 11.53 124.99
CA GLY A 327 -34.79 10.62 126.10
C GLY A 327 -34.36 11.21 127.45
N LEU A 328 -33.16 11.78 127.52
CA LEU A 328 -32.67 12.50 128.70
C LEU A 328 -33.50 13.77 129.00
N ARG A 329 -33.96 14.47 127.96
CA ARG A 329 -34.88 15.63 128.08
C ARG A 329 -36.29 15.23 128.53
N ARG A 330 -36.69 13.97 128.32
CA ARG A 330 -37.98 13.41 128.80
C ARG A 330 -37.91 12.90 130.23
N GLU A 331 -36.73 12.55 130.72
CA GLU A 331 -36.48 12.21 132.14
C GLU A 331 -36.27 13.44 133.03
N LEU A 332 -35.91 14.59 132.46
CA LEU A 332 -35.62 15.85 133.17
C LEU A 332 -36.78 16.86 133.21
N ASP A 333 -38.04 16.43 133.02
CA ASP A 333 -39.26 17.24 133.17
C ASP A 333 -39.13 18.75 132.85
N VAL A 334 -38.93 19.09 131.57
CA VAL A 334 -39.07 20.47 131.08
C VAL A 334 -40.29 20.54 130.17
N GLY A 335 -41.42 20.87 130.81
CA GLY A 335 -42.69 21.13 130.16
C GLY A 335 -42.85 22.56 129.62
N ALA A 336 -43.75 22.63 128.62
CA ALA A 336 -44.64 23.73 128.24
C ALA A 336 -44.18 24.82 127.24
N GLY A 337 -44.99 24.96 126.17
CA GLY A 337 -45.34 26.27 125.58
C GLY A 337 -45.38 26.36 124.04
N GLY A 338 -46.55 26.17 123.41
CA GLY A 338 -46.84 26.65 122.04
C GLY A 338 -47.12 28.17 121.99
N PRO A 339 -47.48 28.81 120.84
CA PRO A 339 -48.34 28.29 119.76
C PRO A 339 -47.88 28.53 118.28
N ARG A 340 -48.05 27.51 117.44
CA ARG A 340 -48.88 27.37 116.22
C ARG A 340 -49.11 28.50 115.15
N PRO A 341 -49.51 28.09 113.92
CA PRO A 341 -48.99 28.55 112.63
C PRO A 341 -49.92 29.51 111.88
N ALA A 342 -49.34 30.26 110.96
CA ALA A 342 -49.99 30.90 109.81
C ALA A 342 -48.86 31.13 108.78
N ASP A 343 -48.82 30.38 107.69
CA ASP A 343 -49.65 30.62 106.52
C ASP A 343 -49.17 31.85 105.73
N LEU A 344 -49.06 31.60 104.41
CA LEU A 344 -49.11 32.57 103.31
C LEU A 344 -47.78 33.20 102.88
N VAL A 345 -47.08 32.49 101.97
CA VAL A 345 -47.09 32.98 100.58
C VAL A 345 -47.35 31.79 99.64
N ALA A 346 -48.62 31.62 99.32
CA ALA A 346 -49.05 31.08 98.03
C ALA A 346 -48.90 32.17 96.96
N GLY A 347 -48.66 31.76 95.72
CA GLY A 347 -48.63 32.63 94.53
C GLY A 347 -48.00 31.90 93.35
N THR A 348 -48.58 30.79 92.87
CA THR A 348 -49.45 30.76 91.67
C THR A 348 -49.03 31.72 90.55
N GLY A 349 -48.74 31.14 89.38
CA GLY A 349 -48.42 31.89 88.18
C GLY A 349 -48.22 31.00 86.96
N ASP A 350 -49.15 30.07 86.72
CA ASP A 350 -49.34 29.52 85.40
C ASP A 350 -49.85 30.63 84.48
N ARG A 351 -49.09 30.95 83.42
CA ARG A 351 -49.62 31.51 82.18
C ARG A 351 -48.60 31.50 81.05
N ALA A 352 -48.88 30.62 80.10
CA ALA A 352 -49.01 30.93 78.68
C ALA A 352 -47.83 31.67 78.03
N ALA A 353 -46.98 30.83 77.43
CA ALA A 353 -46.54 30.97 76.04
C ALA A 353 -47.33 32.03 75.23
N GLY A 354 -46.72 33.19 75.07
CA GLY A 354 -47.01 34.14 74.00
C GLY A 354 -45.79 34.21 73.09
N ALA A 355 -45.77 33.38 72.05
CA ALA A 355 -44.82 33.49 70.95
C ALA A 355 -45.00 34.87 70.30
N ARG A 356 -44.13 35.82 70.63
CA ARG A 356 -43.95 37.01 69.80
C ARG A 356 -43.29 36.53 68.51
N ALA A 357 -44.02 36.66 67.41
CA ALA A 357 -43.50 36.45 66.07
C ALA A 357 -42.21 37.27 65.89
N ALA A 358 -41.10 36.61 65.60
CA ALA A 358 -39.82 37.24 65.31
C ALA A 358 -39.95 38.11 64.06
N ALA A 359 -40.03 39.42 64.26
CA ALA A 359 -40.03 40.40 63.17
C ALA A 359 -38.63 40.44 62.50
N PRO A 360 -38.55 40.77 61.19
CA PRO A 360 -37.27 41.01 60.55
C PRO A 360 -36.49 42.14 61.25
N VAL A 361 -35.18 42.00 61.34
CA VAL A 361 -34.30 43.07 61.82
C VAL A 361 -34.00 43.98 60.61
N ASP A 362 -34.89 44.95 60.36
CA ASP A 362 -34.85 45.79 59.15
C ASP A 362 -33.85 46.96 59.21
N GLY A 363 -33.05 47.08 60.28
CA GLY A 363 -32.12 48.20 60.44
C GLY A 363 -30.93 47.93 61.37
N LEU A 364 -29.85 48.70 61.15
CA LEU A 364 -28.57 48.57 61.88
C LEU A 364 -28.74 48.74 63.40
N ALA A 365 -29.60 49.67 63.83
CA ALA A 365 -29.88 49.92 65.25
C ALA A 365 -30.56 48.74 65.96
N ALA A 366 -31.44 48.02 65.26
CA ALA A 366 -32.10 46.83 65.80
C ALA A 366 -31.14 45.63 65.88
N LEU A 367 -30.21 45.53 64.91
CA LEU A 367 -29.13 44.56 64.94
C LEU A 367 -28.17 44.82 66.12
N ASP A 368 -27.77 46.07 66.34
CA ASP A 368 -26.89 46.44 67.45
C ASP A 368 -27.55 46.18 68.83
N ALA A 369 -28.84 46.46 68.97
CA ALA A 369 -29.59 46.17 70.20
C ALA A 369 -29.60 44.66 70.51
N LEU A 370 -29.84 43.80 69.51
CA LEU A 370 -29.83 42.34 69.68
C LEU A 370 -28.43 41.79 69.95
N LEU A 371 -27.40 42.36 69.31
CA LEU A 371 -26.00 41.99 69.54
C LEU A 371 -25.48 42.43 70.92
N SER A 372 -26.14 43.40 71.57
CA SER A 372 -25.82 43.84 72.94
C SER A 372 -26.39 42.94 74.04
N VAL A 373 -27.30 42.01 73.70
CA VAL A 373 -27.89 41.08 74.67
C VAL A 373 -26.84 40.03 75.05
N PRO A 374 -26.54 39.84 76.35
CA PRO A 374 -25.62 38.80 76.79
C PRO A 374 -26.07 37.43 76.30
N SER A 375 -25.11 36.62 75.82
CA SER A 375 -25.37 35.27 75.34
C SER A 375 -26.22 35.18 74.06
N VAL A 376 -26.25 36.17 73.18
CA VAL A 376 -26.83 36.01 71.83
C VAL A 376 -26.01 35.01 70.98
N HIS A 377 -26.68 34.18 70.19
CA HIS A 377 -26.04 33.30 69.20
C HIS A 377 -26.35 33.81 67.78
N LEU A 378 -25.31 34.08 66.99
CA LEU A 378 -25.44 34.51 65.59
C LEU A 378 -24.98 33.37 64.67
N ILE A 379 -25.91 32.82 63.89
CA ILE A 379 -25.61 31.86 62.82
C ILE A 379 -25.53 32.62 61.49
N VAL A 380 -24.45 32.42 60.75
CA VAL A 380 -24.18 33.08 59.48
C VAL A 380 -24.11 32.06 58.37
N ASP A 381 -24.92 32.25 57.33
CA ASP A 381 -24.79 31.54 56.06
C ASP A 381 -23.62 32.14 55.27
N GLY A 382 -22.50 31.42 55.28
CA GLY A 382 -21.20 31.91 54.88
C GLY A 382 -21.11 32.32 53.43
N TYR A 383 -21.63 31.52 52.49
CA TYR A 383 -21.58 31.87 51.06
C TYR A 383 -22.64 32.87 50.65
N ASN A 384 -23.81 32.87 51.29
CA ASN A 384 -24.83 33.88 51.03
C ASN A 384 -24.32 35.28 51.42
N VAL A 385 -23.68 35.38 52.59
CA VAL A 385 -23.08 36.64 53.06
C VAL A 385 -21.84 37.00 52.26
N SER A 386 -20.94 36.05 51.96
CA SER A 386 -19.70 36.36 51.22
C SER A 386 -19.95 36.75 49.76
N LYS A 387 -20.88 36.10 49.06
CA LYS A 387 -21.25 36.46 47.67
C LYS A 387 -21.95 37.82 47.60
N THR A 388 -22.70 38.20 48.63
CA THR A 388 -23.35 39.51 48.69
C THR A 388 -22.35 40.65 48.95
N GLY A 389 -21.27 40.39 49.71
CA GLY A 389 -20.33 41.42 50.13
C GLY A 389 -19.06 41.53 49.29
N TYR A 390 -18.56 40.41 48.77
CA TYR A 390 -17.26 40.32 48.09
C TYR A 390 -17.32 39.42 46.84
N PRO A 391 -18.23 39.68 45.88
CA PRO A 391 -18.46 38.78 44.73
C PRO A 391 -17.21 38.60 43.85
N ASP A 392 -16.34 39.61 43.78
CA ASP A 392 -15.16 39.63 42.90
C ASP A 392 -13.94 38.89 43.46
N LEU A 393 -14.00 38.40 44.71
CA LEU A 393 -12.89 37.65 45.32
C LEU A 393 -13.00 36.15 45.04
N PRO A 394 -11.87 35.41 44.98
CA PRO A 394 -11.88 33.94 45.00
C PRO A 394 -12.56 33.38 46.26
N LEU A 395 -13.20 32.20 46.16
CA LEU A 395 -13.96 31.60 47.29
C LEU A 395 -13.12 31.43 48.57
N ALA A 396 -11.83 31.10 48.46
CA ALA A 396 -10.95 30.98 49.60
C ALA A 396 -10.71 32.33 50.32
N ASP A 397 -10.56 33.41 49.55
CA ASP A 397 -10.34 34.76 50.08
C ASP A 397 -11.63 35.38 50.61
N GLN A 398 -12.76 35.09 49.96
CA GLN A 398 -14.09 35.41 50.48
C GLN A 398 -14.30 34.83 51.89
N ARG A 399 -13.98 33.54 52.09
CA ARG A 399 -14.09 32.86 53.39
C ARG A 399 -13.17 33.49 54.43
N SER A 400 -11.88 33.64 54.10
CA SER A 400 -10.88 34.21 55.01
C SER A 400 -11.25 35.63 55.46
N ARG A 401 -11.72 36.46 54.53
CA ARG A 401 -12.14 37.84 54.81
C ARG A 401 -13.40 37.90 55.68
N LEU A 402 -14.42 37.10 55.39
CA LEU A 402 -15.66 37.04 56.17
C LEU A 402 -15.38 36.56 57.61
N VAL A 403 -14.59 35.49 57.78
CA VAL A 403 -14.22 34.98 59.11
C VAL A 403 -13.45 36.03 59.91
N ALA A 404 -12.49 36.73 59.30
CA ALA A 404 -11.74 37.79 59.98
C ALA A 404 -12.63 38.93 60.49
N GLN A 405 -13.60 39.38 59.68
CA GLN A 405 -14.53 40.44 60.06
C GLN A 405 -15.51 40.00 61.15
N LEU A 406 -16.01 38.76 61.09
CA LEU A 406 -16.86 38.19 62.12
C LEU A 406 -16.09 37.98 63.43
N SER A 407 -14.82 37.61 63.38
CA SER A 407 -13.96 37.54 64.57
C SER A 407 -13.81 38.90 65.24
N ALA A 408 -13.65 39.96 64.45
CA ALA A 408 -13.62 41.32 64.99
C ALA A 408 -14.97 41.75 65.58
N LEU A 409 -16.09 41.33 65.00
CA LEU A 409 -17.43 41.59 65.54
C LEU A 409 -17.68 40.84 66.86
N GLY A 410 -17.36 39.55 66.92
CA GLY A 410 -17.48 38.71 68.12
C GLY A 410 -16.62 39.24 69.27
N ALA A 411 -15.40 39.68 68.97
CA ALA A 411 -14.52 40.28 69.98
C ALA A 411 -15.06 41.59 70.57
N ARG A 412 -15.82 42.39 69.80
CA ARG A 412 -16.40 43.67 70.25
C ARG A 412 -17.73 43.50 71.01
N THR A 413 -18.54 42.53 70.62
CA THR A 413 -19.92 42.35 71.11
C THR A 413 -20.06 41.23 72.13
N GLY A 414 -19.09 40.30 72.20
CA GLY A 414 -19.19 39.09 73.03
C GLY A 414 -20.20 38.07 72.52
N ALA A 415 -20.79 38.28 71.33
CA ALA A 415 -21.71 37.34 70.70
C ALA A 415 -21.01 36.04 70.31
N GLU A 416 -21.68 34.91 70.51
CA GLU A 416 -21.22 33.63 69.97
C GLU A 416 -21.61 33.57 68.48
N ILE A 417 -20.63 33.38 67.60
CA ILE A 417 -20.87 33.40 66.15
C ILE A 417 -20.53 32.04 65.55
N THR A 418 -21.48 31.45 64.82
CA THR A 418 -21.27 30.22 64.04
C THR A 418 -21.46 30.50 62.56
N VAL A 419 -20.43 30.24 61.74
CA VAL A 419 -20.48 30.42 60.29
C VAL A 419 -20.54 29.06 59.61
N VAL A 420 -21.52 28.86 58.73
CA VAL A 420 -21.69 27.61 57.97
C VAL A 420 -21.35 27.85 56.49
N PHE A 421 -20.42 27.08 55.94
CA PHE A 421 -20.09 27.10 54.51
C PHE A 421 -20.56 25.83 53.81
N ASP A 422 -21.12 25.98 52.61
CA ASP A 422 -21.57 24.87 51.77
C ASP A 422 -20.41 24.21 51.01
N GLY A 423 -20.26 22.90 51.13
CA GLY A 423 -19.39 22.10 50.27
C GLY A 423 -18.07 21.62 50.89
N ALA A 424 -17.79 20.34 50.62
CA ALA A 424 -16.56 19.66 50.97
C ALA A 424 -15.39 20.12 50.07
N ALA A 425 -14.64 21.13 50.52
CA ALA A 425 -13.37 21.50 49.91
C ALA A 425 -12.28 21.74 50.96
N VAL A 426 -11.41 20.74 51.05
CA VAL A 426 -10.04 20.72 51.60
C VAL A 426 -9.93 20.99 53.10
N ILE A 427 -9.38 19.99 53.79
CA ILE A 427 -8.95 20.03 55.19
C ILE A 427 -8.00 21.21 55.38
N ALA A 428 -8.54 22.36 55.78
CA ALA A 428 -7.88 23.17 56.78
C ALA A 428 -8.39 22.64 58.12
N ALA A 429 -7.46 22.15 58.95
CA ALA A 429 -7.71 21.85 60.36
C ALA A 429 -8.61 22.92 60.99
N PRO A 430 -9.45 22.60 62.01
CA PRO A 430 -10.29 23.59 62.64
C PRO A 430 -9.41 24.73 63.14
N VAL A 431 -9.35 25.82 62.37
CA VAL A 431 -8.77 27.07 62.84
C VAL A 431 -9.75 27.45 63.92
N ARG A 432 -9.38 27.21 65.18
CA ARG A 432 -10.06 27.81 66.32
C ARG A 432 -9.94 29.32 66.10
N GLY A 433 -10.92 29.89 65.40
CA GLY A 433 -11.00 31.29 65.09
C GLY A 433 -10.86 32.04 66.41
N SER A 434 -9.83 32.88 66.46
CA SER A 434 -9.69 34.03 67.36
C SER A 434 -10.98 34.35 68.12
N ARG A 435 -11.02 33.92 69.40
CA ARG A 435 -11.97 34.31 70.46
C ARG A 435 -13.40 34.64 70.00
N GLY A 436 -14.18 33.62 69.64
CA GLY A 436 -15.66 33.71 69.62
C GLY A 436 -16.37 33.28 68.33
N VAL A 437 -15.64 32.87 67.28
CA VAL A 437 -16.22 32.43 66.00
C VAL A 437 -15.94 30.95 65.75
N ARG A 438 -17.00 30.17 65.53
CA ARG A 438 -16.97 28.76 65.12
C ARG A 438 -17.27 28.65 63.63
N VAL A 439 -16.43 27.97 62.88
CA VAL A 439 -16.63 27.73 61.44
C VAL A 439 -17.00 26.26 61.23
N LEU A 440 -18.08 26.03 60.50
CA LEU A 440 -18.61 24.72 60.13
C LEU A 440 -18.67 24.58 58.60
N PHE A 441 -18.39 23.38 58.14
CA PHE A 441 -18.54 23.00 56.74
C PHE A 441 -19.62 21.92 56.67
N SER A 442 -20.52 22.02 55.69
CA SER A 442 -21.47 20.94 55.45
C SER A 442 -20.76 19.70 54.90
N ASP A 443 -21.32 18.52 55.21
CA ASP A 443 -20.86 17.25 54.65
C ASP A 443 -21.11 17.20 53.13
N ALA A 444 -20.39 16.32 52.43
CA ALA A 444 -20.55 16.16 50.99
C ALA A 444 -22.00 15.78 50.63
N GLY A 445 -22.69 16.65 49.89
CA GLY A 445 -24.08 16.45 49.47
C GLY A 445 -25.14 17.04 50.41
N VAL A 446 -24.73 17.66 51.53
CA VAL A 446 -25.63 18.40 52.44
C VAL A 446 -25.49 19.90 52.18
N ILE A 447 -26.62 20.59 51.98
CA ILE A 447 -26.65 22.03 51.77
C ILE A 447 -26.48 22.74 53.12
N ALA A 448 -25.75 23.86 53.14
CA ALA A 448 -25.55 24.66 54.37
C ALA A 448 -26.87 25.03 55.07
N ASP A 449 -27.95 25.25 54.32
CA ASP A 449 -29.30 25.52 54.82
C ASP A 449 -29.82 24.45 55.77
N ASP A 450 -29.58 23.17 55.48
CA ASP A 450 -30.02 22.06 56.32
C ASP A 450 -29.23 22.03 57.62
N VAL A 451 -27.91 22.28 57.55
CA VAL A 451 -27.06 22.42 58.73
C VAL A 451 -27.49 23.61 59.60
N VAL A 452 -27.85 24.74 58.99
CA VAL A 452 -28.39 25.90 59.72
C VAL A 452 -29.73 25.56 60.39
N ARG A 453 -30.61 24.81 59.71
CA ARG A 453 -31.89 24.36 60.29
C ARG A 453 -31.66 23.43 61.48
N ASP A 454 -30.68 22.54 61.41
CA ASP A 454 -30.33 21.62 62.50
C ASP A 454 -29.72 22.36 63.69
N LEU A 455 -28.85 23.33 63.45
CA LEU A 455 -28.30 24.19 64.51
C LEU A 455 -29.39 25.00 65.21
N VAL A 456 -30.34 25.57 64.46
CA VAL A 456 -31.49 26.28 65.02
C VAL A 456 -32.39 25.36 65.85
N ALA A 457 -32.53 24.09 65.44
CA ALA A 457 -33.33 23.10 66.18
C ALA A 457 -32.66 22.60 67.47
N ALA A 458 -31.33 22.55 67.49
CA ALA A 458 -30.56 22.08 68.63
C ALA A 458 -30.39 23.14 69.74
N GLU A 459 -30.70 24.41 69.47
CA GLU A 459 -30.49 25.50 70.43
C GLU A 459 -31.52 25.46 71.58
N PRO A 460 -31.10 25.58 72.86
CA PRO A 460 -32.01 25.60 74.01
C PRO A 460 -33.00 26.77 73.99
N ALA A 461 -34.25 26.50 74.40
CA ALA A 461 -35.28 27.53 74.51
C ALA A 461 -34.90 28.59 75.56
N GLY A 462 -35.02 29.87 75.20
CA GLY A 462 -34.77 31.02 76.09
C GLY A 462 -33.55 31.88 75.73
N ARG A 463 -32.73 31.45 74.76
CA ARG A 463 -31.59 32.22 74.26
C ARG A 463 -31.94 32.99 72.97
N PRO A 464 -31.62 34.29 72.84
CA PRO A 464 -31.82 35.02 71.58
C PRO A 464 -30.95 34.44 70.46
N LEU A 465 -31.60 33.88 69.44
CA LEU A 465 -30.96 33.31 68.26
C LEU A 465 -31.18 34.21 67.04
N LEU A 466 -30.09 34.52 66.34
CA LEU A 466 -30.05 35.40 65.19
C LEU A 466 -29.47 34.64 63.99
N VAL A 467 -30.14 34.68 62.84
CA VAL A 467 -29.69 34.01 61.61
C VAL A 467 -29.52 35.03 60.50
N ALA A 468 -28.30 35.13 59.98
CA ALA A 468 -27.95 36.00 58.86
C ALA A 468 -27.95 35.22 57.55
N THR A 469 -28.96 35.48 56.72
CA THR A 469 -29.10 34.91 55.38
C THR A 469 -30.00 35.81 54.53
N SER A 470 -29.81 35.78 53.21
CA SER A 470 -30.70 36.42 52.24
C SER A 470 -31.60 35.41 51.52
N ASP A 471 -31.53 34.12 51.87
CA ASP A 471 -32.43 33.10 51.32
C ASP A 471 -33.83 33.18 51.97
N GLN A 472 -34.84 33.46 51.14
CA GLN A 472 -36.22 33.64 51.60
C GLN A 472 -36.88 32.34 52.10
N GLU A 473 -36.44 31.18 51.62
CA GLU A 473 -36.91 29.88 52.08
C GLU A 473 -36.35 29.57 53.47
N LEU A 474 -35.05 29.79 53.67
CA LEU A 474 -34.40 29.61 54.97
C LEU A 474 -34.96 30.58 56.02
N VAL A 475 -35.15 31.86 55.66
CA VAL A 475 -35.79 32.88 56.53
C VAL A 475 -37.17 32.41 57.00
N ARG A 476 -38.01 31.91 56.08
CA ARG A 476 -39.34 31.38 56.41
C ARG A 476 -39.26 30.17 57.35
N SER A 477 -38.29 29.29 57.14
CA SER A 477 -38.11 28.08 57.94
C SER A 477 -37.65 28.37 59.37
N VAL A 478 -36.65 29.24 59.52
CA VAL A 478 -36.06 29.61 60.80
C VAL A 478 -37.03 30.44 61.66
N ARG A 479 -37.82 31.33 61.05
CA ARG A 479 -38.83 32.13 61.78
C ARG A 479 -39.91 31.27 62.44
N ARG A 480 -40.32 30.18 61.81
CA ARG A 480 -41.28 29.23 62.41
C ARG A 480 -40.77 28.62 63.73
N ARG A 481 -39.45 28.63 63.94
CA ARG A 481 -38.77 28.13 65.14
C ARG A 481 -38.39 29.23 66.13
N GLY A 482 -38.82 30.48 65.89
CA GLY A 482 -38.65 31.59 66.84
C GLY A 482 -37.32 32.33 66.77
N ALA A 483 -36.47 32.07 65.76
CA ALA A 483 -35.23 32.82 65.58
C ALA A 483 -35.45 34.14 64.82
N HIS A 484 -34.65 35.16 65.17
CA HIS A 484 -34.62 36.44 64.48
C HIS A 484 -33.78 36.33 63.21
N THR A 485 -34.19 36.98 62.12
CA THR A 485 -33.50 36.91 60.84
C THR A 485 -32.93 38.26 60.43
N VAL A 486 -31.69 38.28 59.94
CA VAL A 486 -30.97 39.46 59.46
C VAL A 486 -30.62 39.27 57.99
N ALA A 487 -30.94 40.26 57.16
CA ALA A 487 -30.52 40.24 55.76
C ALA A 487 -29.00 40.38 55.64
N SER A 488 -28.38 39.64 54.70
CA SER A 488 -26.92 39.63 54.53
C SER A 488 -26.34 41.04 54.30
N ALA A 489 -27.06 41.90 53.57
CA ALA A 489 -26.66 43.30 53.35
C ALA A 489 -26.59 44.13 54.64
N VAL A 490 -27.48 43.90 55.61
CA VAL A 490 -27.49 44.61 56.90
C VAL A 490 -26.30 44.16 57.77
N LEU A 491 -26.02 42.85 57.78
CA LEU A 491 -24.85 42.31 58.46
C LEU A 491 -23.54 42.84 57.84
N LEU A 492 -23.42 42.85 56.52
CA LEU A 492 -22.23 43.36 55.83
C LEU A 492 -21.98 44.85 56.09
N ARG A 493 -23.05 45.67 56.11
CA ARG A 493 -22.96 47.08 56.49
C ARG A 493 -22.48 47.26 57.93
N ARG A 494 -22.80 46.34 58.84
CA ARG A 494 -22.28 46.32 60.21
C ARG A 494 -20.82 45.89 60.32
N LEU A 495 -20.36 45.02 59.41
CA LEU A 495 -18.99 44.50 59.36
C LEU A 495 -18.01 45.45 58.67
N GLY A 496 -18.47 46.27 57.72
CA GLY A 496 -17.67 47.26 56.99
C GLY A 496 -17.70 48.68 57.57
N GLY A 497 -18.48 48.91 58.63
CA GLY A 497 -18.65 50.20 59.30
C GLY A 497 -17.93 50.31 60.64
#